data_AF-A0A257NZX0-F1
#
_entry.id   AF-A0A257NZX0-F1
#
_cell.length_a   1.000
_cell.length_b   1.000
_cell.length_c   1.000
_cell.angle_alpha   90.00
_cell.angle_beta   90.00
_cell.angle_gamma   90.00
#
_symmetry.space_group_name_H-M   'P 1'
#
loop_
_entity.id
_entity.type
_entity.pdbx_description
1 polymer ?
#
loop_
_entity_poly.entity_id
_entity_poly.type
_entity_poly.pdbx_seq_one_letter_code
_entity_poly.pdbx_strand_id
1 'polypeptide(L)'
;TQCDSLIIGDQCGAHTVPYIESRNTSAKVEHEATTSKIAEDQLFYCRSRGLSEEDAVGLIVNGFCKDVLKELPMEFAVEAQKLLAVSLEGSVG
;
A
#
# COMPACT_ATOMS: atom_id res chain seq x y z
N THR A 1 -3.04 -16.81 1.52
CA THR A 1 -3.63 -15.45 1.46
C THR A 1 -2.58 -14.47 1.92
N GLN A 2 -2.41 -13.34 1.24
CA GLN A 2 -1.39 -12.34 1.58
C GLN A 2 -2.08 -11.04 1.99
N CYS A 3 -1.63 -10.45 3.10
CA CYS A 3 -2.16 -9.20 3.64
C CYS A 3 -1.03 -8.21 3.92
N ASP A 4 -0.90 -7.18 3.09
CA ASP A 4 0.13 -6.16 3.27
C ASP A 4 -0.49 -4.87 3.78
N SER A 5 0.14 -4.27 4.79
CA SER A 5 -0.27 -2.99 5.39
C SER A 5 0.82 -1.95 5.22
N LEU A 6 0.43 -0.72 4.87
CA LEU A 6 1.34 0.43 4.78
C LEU A 6 0.94 1.49 5.82
N ILE A 7 1.89 1.84 6.68
CA ILE A 7 1.75 2.83 7.74
C ILE A 7 2.35 4.16 7.26
N ILE A 8 1.54 5.23 7.33
CA ILE A 8 1.89 6.58 6.89
C ILE A 8 1.65 7.55 8.06
N GLY A 9 2.71 8.16 8.58
CA GLY A 9 2.64 9.03 9.76
C GLY A 9 2.86 8.30 11.10
N ASP A 10 2.70 9.02 12.19
CA ASP A 10 2.94 8.61 13.57
C ASP A 10 1.65 8.32 14.37
N GLN A 11 0.50 8.85 13.93
CA GLN A 11 -0.81 8.65 14.55
C GLN A 11 -1.70 7.60 13.85
N CYS A 12 -1.11 6.70 13.06
CA CYS A 12 -1.86 5.66 12.33
C CYS A 12 -1.62 4.26 12.90
N GLY A 13 -2.56 3.35 12.61
CA GLY A 13 -2.48 1.95 12.98
C GLY A 13 -3.06 1.07 11.88
N ALA A 14 -2.44 -0.08 11.66
CA ALA A 14 -2.94 -1.11 10.75
C ALA A 14 -3.16 -2.41 11.54
N HIS A 15 -4.32 -3.02 11.38
CA HIS A 15 -4.70 -4.23 12.09
C HIS A 15 -5.00 -5.35 11.09
N THR A 16 -4.27 -6.46 11.20
CA THR A 16 -4.48 -7.66 10.37
C THR A 16 -4.86 -8.82 11.28
N VAL A 17 -6.09 -9.33 11.15
CA VAL A 17 -6.63 -10.42 11.98
C VAL A 17 -7.13 -11.54 11.06
N PRO A 18 -6.27 -12.51 10.68
CA PRO A 18 -6.67 -13.60 9.82
C PRO A 18 -7.44 -14.68 10.59
N TYR A 19 -8.38 -15.33 9.90
CA TYR A 19 -9.06 -16.53 10.40
C TYR A 19 -8.99 -17.63 9.34
N ILE A 20 -8.54 -18.82 9.74
CA ILE A 20 -8.40 -19.99 8.86
C ILE A 20 -9.03 -21.18 9.56
N GLU A 21 -10.03 -21.79 8.93
CA GLU A 21 -10.63 -23.05 9.36
C GLU A 21 -10.52 -24.07 8.22
N SER A 22 -9.88 -25.20 8.47
CA SER A 22 -9.77 -26.31 7.51
C SER A 22 -10.32 -27.58 8.12
N ARG A 23 -11.28 -28.21 7.43
CA ARG A 23 -11.87 -29.52 7.81
C ARG A 23 -11.34 -30.67 6.95
N ASN A 24 -10.23 -30.45 6.24
CA ASN A 24 -9.61 -31.43 5.37
C ASN A 24 -8.17 -31.70 5.83
N THR A 25 -7.87 -32.97 6.10
CA THR A 25 -6.58 -33.45 6.64
C THR A 25 -5.43 -33.36 5.65
N SER A 26 -5.68 -33.25 4.35
CA SER A 26 -4.65 -33.07 3.33
C SER A 26 -4.55 -31.63 2.82
N ALA A 27 -5.22 -30.67 3.47
CA ALA A 27 -5.17 -29.28 3.08
C ALA A 27 -3.78 -28.67 3.32
N LYS A 28 -3.31 -27.87 2.37
CA LYS A 28 -2.16 -26.97 2.53
C LYS A 28 -2.69 -25.55 2.49
N VAL A 29 -2.50 -24.81 3.58
CA VAL A 29 -2.94 -23.42 3.70
C VAL A 29 -1.75 -22.58 4.14
N GLU A 30 -1.54 -21.46 3.46
CA GLU A 30 -0.47 -20.52 3.76
C GLU A 30 -1.07 -19.12 3.88
N HIS A 31 -0.63 -18.38 4.89
CA HIS A 31 -1.00 -16.99 5.11
C HIS A 31 0.23 -16.18 5.46
N GLU A 32 0.39 -15.06 4.77
CA GLU A 32 1.46 -14.08 4.99
C GLU A 32 0.85 -12.73 5.28
N ALA A 33 1.44 -12.01 6.24
CA ALA A 33 1.08 -10.64 6.54
C ALA A 33 2.33 -9.79 6.80
N THR A 34 2.48 -8.70 6.05
CA THR A 34 3.62 -7.80 6.15
C THR A 34 3.15 -6.39 6.48
N THR A 35 3.80 -5.75 7.46
CA THR A 35 3.57 -4.34 7.77
C THR A 35 4.79 -3.53 7.38
N SER A 36 4.59 -2.55 6.51
CA SER A 36 5.62 -1.62 6.04
C SER A 36 5.30 -0.21 6.52
N LYS A 37 6.33 0.59 6.81
CA LYS A 37 6.21 2.03 7.07
C LYS A 37 6.94 2.77 5.95
N ILE A 38 6.40 3.89 5.49
CA ILE A 38 7.15 4.78 4.58
C ILE A 38 8.39 5.28 5.34
N ALA A 39 9.58 4.91 4.84
CA ALA A 39 10.83 5.28 5.48
C ALA A 39 11.17 6.76 5.18
N GLU A 40 11.65 7.48 6.20
CA GLU A 40 12.12 8.86 6.04
C GLU A 40 13.21 8.97 4.97
N ASP A 41 14.10 7.97 4.89
CA ASP A 41 15.15 7.91 3.86
C ASP A 41 14.58 7.80 2.44
N GLN A 42 13.45 7.09 2.25
CA GLN A 42 12.79 6.98 0.94
C GLN A 42 12.16 8.32 0.54
N LEU A 43 11.52 9.01 1.50
CA LEU A 43 10.98 10.34 1.28
C LEU A 43 12.09 11.35 1.00
N PHE A 44 13.16 11.33 1.79
CA PHE A 44 14.32 12.17 1.59
C PHE A 44 14.95 11.94 0.21
N TYR A 45 15.10 10.68 -0.21
CA TYR A 45 15.60 10.35 -1.54
C TYR A 45 14.71 10.93 -2.64
N CYS A 46 13.39 10.75 -2.56
CA CYS A 46 12.45 11.29 -3.55
C CYS A 46 12.49 12.82 -3.59
N ARG A 47 12.50 13.47 -2.43
CA ARG A 47 12.58 14.93 -2.31
C ARG A 47 13.91 15.48 -2.82
N SER A 48 15.02 14.77 -2.60
CA SER A 48 16.33 15.14 -3.16
C SER A 48 16.36 15.14 -4.69
N ARG A 49 15.43 14.44 -5.33
CA ARG A 49 15.24 14.40 -6.79
C ARG A 49 14.26 15.47 -7.30
N GLY A 50 13.80 16.37 -6.42
CA GLY A 50 12.91 17.46 -6.77
C GLY A 50 11.42 17.12 -6.73
N LEU A 51 11.05 15.95 -6.20
CA LEU A 51 9.64 15.63 -5.93
C LEU A 51 9.16 16.39 -4.70
N SER A 52 7.91 16.85 -4.73
CA SER A 52 7.24 17.31 -3.52
C SER A 52 7.06 16.14 -2.54
N GLU A 53 6.76 16.43 -1.28
CA GLU A 53 6.49 15.38 -0.29
C GLU A 53 5.25 14.56 -0.69
N GLU A 54 4.21 15.22 -1.18
CA GLU A 54 2.99 14.59 -1.67
C GLU A 54 3.26 13.70 -2.89
N ASP A 55 4.05 14.17 -3.86
CA ASP A 55 4.45 13.38 -5.02
C ASP A 55 5.29 12.16 -4.62
N ALA A 56 6.18 12.32 -3.63
CA ALA A 56 7.00 11.24 -3.12
C ALA A 56 6.16 10.16 -2.43
N VAL A 57 5.21 10.56 -1.58
CA VAL A 57 4.26 9.64 -0.94
C VAL A 57 3.39 8.95 -2.00
N GLY A 58 2.83 9.71 -2.93
CA GLY A 58 2.02 9.18 -4.02
C GLY A 58 2.78 8.15 -4.87
N LEU A 59 4.05 8.38 -5.16
CA LEU A 59 4.91 7.42 -5.86
C LEU A 59 5.08 6.11 -5.08
N ILE A 60 5.38 6.20 -3.79
CA ILE A 60 5.60 5.03 -2.91
C ILE A 60 4.31 4.22 -2.76
N VAL A 61 3.18 4.87 -2.48
CA VAL A 61 1.88 4.21 -2.31
C VAL A 61 1.41 3.57 -3.63
N ASN A 62 1.60 4.24 -4.78
CA ASN A 62 1.31 3.63 -6.08
C ASN A 62 2.18 2.40 -6.35
N GLY A 63 3.45 2.44 -5.95
CA GLY A 63 4.35 1.29 -6.01
C GLY A 63 3.85 0.12 -5.15
N PHE A 64 3.37 0.40 -3.93
CA PHE A 64 2.80 -0.59 -3.02
C PHE A 64 1.52 -1.23 -3.58
N CYS A 65 0.61 -0.43 -4.14
CA CYS A 65 -0.65 -0.91 -4.71
C CYS A 65 -0.52 -1.50 -6.11
N LYS A 66 0.68 -1.53 -6.70
CA LYS A 66 0.91 -1.84 -8.12
C LYS A 66 0.31 -3.18 -8.55
N ASP A 67 0.48 -4.22 -7.74
CA ASP A 67 0.02 -5.56 -8.13
C ASP A 67 -1.51 -5.69 -8.05
N VAL A 68 -2.16 -4.97 -7.13
CA VAL A 68 -3.63 -4.87 -7.09
C VAL A 68 -4.15 -4.09 -8.29
N LEU A 69 -3.51 -2.98 -8.64
CA LEU A 69 -3.93 -2.13 -9.76
C LEU A 69 -3.77 -2.80 -11.12
N LYS A 70 -2.84 -3.76 -11.28
CA LYS A 70 -2.68 -4.56 -12.50
C LYS A 70 -3.84 -5.53 -12.76
N GLU A 71 -4.55 -5.95 -11.72
CA GLU A 71 -5.70 -6.85 -11.85
C GLU A 71 -6.96 -6.11 -12.33
N LEU A 72 -6.95 -4.76 -12.28
CA LEU A 72 -8.03 -3.95 -12.82
C LEU A 72 -7.89 -3.76 -14.33
N PRO A 73 -9.01 -3.71 -15.08
CA PRO A 73 -8.98 -3.29 -16.47
C PRO A 73 -8.36 -1.89 -16.59
N MET A 74 -7.61 -1.66 -17.67
CA MET A 74 -6.80 -0.43 -17.87
C MET A 74 -7.58 0.87 -17.63
N GLU A 75 -8.83 0.93 -18.08
CA GLU A 75 -9.68 2.12 -17.94
C GLU A 75 -9.96 2.46 -16.46
N PHE A 76 -10.15 1.45 -15.62
CA PHE A 76 -10.38 1.62 -14.18
C PHE A 76 -9.09 1.79 -13.40
N ALA A 77 -7.99 1.15 -13.83
CA ALA A 77 -6.71 1.26 -13.17
C ALA A 77 -6.19 2.71 -13.22
N VAL A 78 -6.35 3.39 -14.35
CA VAL A 78 -5.95 4.80 -14.51
C VAL A 78 -6.79 5.72 -13.61
N GLU A 79 -8.09 5.47 -13.51
CA GLU A 79 -8.97 6.28 -12.66
C GLU A 79 -8.70 6.05 -11.17
N ALA A 80 -8.51 4.79 -10.76
CA ALA A 80 -8.17 4.44 -9.39
C ALA A 80 -6.85 5.09 -8.94
N GLN A 81 -5.83 5.13 -9.81
CA GLN A 81 -4.56 5.82 -9.53
C GLN A 81 -4.74 7.32 -9.31
N LYS A 82 -5.59 7.99 -10.12
CA LYS A 82 -5.88 9.42 -9.96
C LYS A 82 -6.61 9.71 -8.65
N LEU A 83 -7.64 8.92 -8.34
CA LEU A 83 -8.40 9.06 -7.09
C LEU A 83 -7.52 8.81 -5.86
N LEU A 84 -6.61 7.84 -5.93
CA LEU A 84 -5.65 7.55 -4.88
C LEU A 84 -4.72 8.74 -4.65
N ALA A 85 -4.18 9.36 -5.72
CA ALA A 85 -3.32 10.52 -5.62
C ALA A 85 -4.02 11.72 -4.96
N VAL A 86 -5.26 12.02 -5.39
CA VAL A 86 -6.06 13.11 -4.80
C VAL A 86 -6.43 12.83 -3.34
N SER A 87 -6.67 11.58 -2.97
CA SER A 87 -6.99 11.22 -1.58
C SER A 87 -5.78 11.35 -0.65
N LEU A 88 -4.56 11.21 -1.20
CA LEU A 88 -3.31 11.38 -0.46
C LEU A 88 -2.93 12.85 -0.32
N GLU A 89 -3.28 13.68 -1.32
CA GLU A 89 -3.14 15.14 -1.27
C GLU A 89 -3.93 15.72 -0.08
N GLY A 90 -3.24 16.38 0.85
CA GLY A 90 -3.84 16.95 2.07
C GLY A 90 -4.23 15.99 3.20
N SER A 91 -4.12 14.67 3.02
CA SER A 91 -4.38 13.67 4.09
C SER A 91 -3.11 13.21 4.81
N VAL A 92 -1.94 13.57 4.29
CA VAL A 92 -0.63 13.24 4.84
C VAL A 92 -0.02 14.51 5.41
N GLY A 93 -0.29 14.76 6.70
CA GLY A 93 0.13 15.95 7.45
C GLY A 93 -0.49 16.01 8.83
#